data_AF-A0A8X7UYX7-F1
#
_entry.id   AF-A0A8X7UYX7-F1
#
_cell.length_a   1.000
_cell.length_b   1.000
_cell.length_c   1.000
_cell.angle_alpha   90.00
_cell.angle_beta   90.00
_cell.angle_gamma   90.00
#
_symmetry.space_group_name_H-M   'P 1'
#
loop_
_entity.id
_entity.type
_entity.pdbx_description
1 polymer ?
#
loop_
_entity_poly.entity_id
_entity_poly.type
_entity_poly.pdbx_seq_one_letter_code
_entity_poly.pdbx_strand_id
1 'polypeptide(L)'
;ELFDAMPERNLVSSNTMMSGYCQNKQPQEAIRLFQEMQATTSLDPDDVAILSLLPAISDTGALVLSEWCHRFVQRRKLDKKVKVCTGVLDMYPKCGEVEEARRMFDEMREKEVASWSALINGYALNGNARVALDLFLTMVREVKPDEVTMLAVLSACNHGGLVEEGRKWFHMMEEFGLIAKIEHYGLSYGVK
;
A
#
# COMPACT_ATOMS: atom_id res chain seq x y z
N GLU A 1 -17.73 15.30 -17.50
CA GLU A 1 -18.81 16.27 -17.81
C GLU A 1 -19.03 17.31 -16.71
N LEU A 2 -19.50 16.97 -15.50
CA LEU A 2 -19.78 18.00 -14.47
C LEU A 2 -18.52 18.65 -13.86
N PHE A 3 -17.42 17.89 -13.72
CA PHE A 3 -16.13 18.39 -13.24
C PHE A 3 -15.37 19.25 -14.27
N ASP A 4 -15.54 18.95 -15.57
CA ASP A 4 -14.96 19.72 -16.67
C ASP A 4 -15.68 21.05 -16.89
N ALA A 5 -16.94 21.13 -16.45
CA ALA A 5 -17.75 22.33 -16.48
C ALA A 5 -17.58 23.22 -15.24
N MET A 6 -16.74 22.84 -14.26
CA MET A 6 -16.53 23.66 -13.06
C MET A 6 -15.71 24.92 -13.38
N PRO A 7 -16.22 26.13 -13.09
CA PRO A 7 -15.54 27.38 -13.42
C PRO A 7 -14.26 27.60 -12.60
N GLU A 8 -14.18 27.03 -11.39
CA GLU A 8 -12.95 26.97 -10.59
C GLU A 8 -12.78 25.56 -10.02
N ARG A 9 -11.75 24.84 -10.48
CA ARG A 9 -11.31 23.61 -9.83
C ARG A 9 -10.48 23.99 -8.60
N ASN A 10 -10.78 23.38 -7.46
CA ASN A 10 -10.00 23.54 -6.23
C ASN A 10 -9.38 22.20 -5.79
N LEU A 11 -8.41 22.25 -4.87
CA LEU A 11 -7.66 21.06 -4.43
C LEU A 11 -8.57 19.92 -3.96
N VAL A 12 -9.63 20.24 -3.21
CA VAL A 12 -10.59 19.24 -2.71
C VAL A 12 -11.29 18.54 -3.86
N SER A 13 -11.83 19.29 -4.82
CA SER A 13 -12.53 18.71 -5.98
C SER A 13 -11.61 17.81 -6.82
N SER A 14 -10.35 18.22 -7.03
CA SER A 14 -9.38 17.40 -7.76
C SER A 14 -8.99 16.13 -6.99
N ASN A 15 -8.77 16.22 -5.67
CA ASN A 15 -8.47 15.04 -4.83
C ASN A 15 -9.64 14.04 -4.82
N THR A 16 -10.88 14.53 -4.77
CA THR A 16 -12.07 13.69 -4.89
C THR A 16 -12.14 13.01 -6.26
N MET A 17 -11.91 13.74 -7.35
CA MET A 17 -11.93 13.16 -8.70
C MET A 17 -10.81 12.15 -8.93
N MET A 18 -9.58 12.43 -8.47
CA MET A 18 -8.48 11.47 -8.54
C MET A 18 -8.84 10.17 -7.82
N SER A 19 -9.41 10.28 -6.61
CA SER A 19 -9.86 9.10 -5.85
C SER A 19 -10.95 8.33 -6.60
N GLY A 20 -11.90 9.04 -7.24
CA GLY A 20 -12.93 8.43 -8.08
C GLY A 20 -12.37 7.72 -9.31
N TYR A 21 -11.40 8.32 -10.00
CA TYR A 21 -10.72 7.68 -11.15
C TYR A 21 -9.96 6.42 -10.73
N CYS A 22 -9.27 6.45 -9.59
CA CYS A 22 -8.61 5.27 -9.02
C CYS A 22 -9.62 4.15 -8.72
N GLN A 23 -10.73 4.46 -8.05
CA GLN A 23 -11.77 3.49 -7.72
C GLN A 23 -12.43 2.85 -8.96
N ASN A 24 -12.51 3.62 -10.06
CA ASN A 24 -13.07 3.17 -11.33
C ASN A 24 -12.04 2.53 -12.27
N LYS A 25 -10.83 2.20 -11.78
CA LYS A 25 -9.74 1.60 -12.58
C LYS A 25 -9.37 2.44 -13.81
N GLN A 26 -9.36 3.76 -13.66
CA GLN A 26 -8.93 4.71 -14.68
C GLN A 26 -7.63 5.40 -14.24
N PRO A 27 -6.51 4.66 -14.08
CA PRO A 27 -5.29 5.21 -13.51
C PRO A 27 -4.68 6.33 -14.37
N GLN A 28 -4.85 6.27 -15.69
CA GLN A 28 -4.35 7.29 -16.61
C GLN A 28 -5.02 8.65 -16.39
N GLU A 29 -6.33 8.67 -16.12
CA GLU A 29 -7.07 9.91 -15.86
C GLU A 29 -6.67 10.53 -14.51
N ALA A 30 -6.42 9.69 -13.49
CA ALA A 30 -5.91 10.16 -12.20
C ALA A 30 -4.51 10.79 -12.34
N ILE A 31 -3.61 10.15 -13.08
CA ILE A 31 -2.25 10.66 -13.35
C ILE A 31 -2.31 11.97 -14.13
N ARG A 32 -3.13 12.02 -15.18
CA ARG A 32 -3.32 13.22 -15.99
C ARG A 32 -3.83 14.38 -15.14
N LEU A 33 -4.85 14.15 -14.30
CA LEU A 33 -5.39 15.19 -13.42
C LEU A 33 -4.33 15.70 -12.44
N PHE A 34 -3.51 14.82 -11.87
CA PHE A 34 -2.40 15.24 -11.00
C PHE A 34 -1.33 16.05 -11.74
N GLN A 35 -1.03 15.73 -12.99
CA GLN A 35 -0.12 16.51 -13.84
C GLN A 35 -0.71 17.89 -14.17
N GLU A 36 -2.01 17.96 -14.46
CA GLU A 36 -2.73 19.22 -14.67
C GLU A 36 -2.67 20.11 -13.42
N MET A 37 -2.87 19.54 -12.22
CA MET A 37 -2.71 20.29 -10.96
C MET A 37 -1.32 20.93 -10.84
N GLN A 38 -0.26 20.16 -11.10
CA GLN A 38 1.12 20.66 -11.06
C GLN A 38 1.41 21.75 -12.09
N ALA A 39 0.74 21.73 -13.24
CA ALA A 39 0.92 22.74 -14.30
C ALA A 39 0.24 24.07 -13.95
N THR A 40 -0.80 24.06 -13.11
CA THR A 40 -1.52 25.25 -12.68
C THR A 40 -0.92 25.86 -11.42
N THR A 41 -0.61 27.17 -11.44
CA THR A 41 0.06 27.87 -10.32
C THR A 41 -0.77 27.91 -9.01
N SER A 42 -2.09 27.72 -9.09
CA SER A 42 -3.01 27.84 -7.94
C SER A 42 -3.33 26.53 -7.22
N LEU A 43 -2.95 25.36 -7.78
CA LEU A 43 -3.31 24.04 -7.25
C LEU A 43 -2.05 23.22 -6.94
N ASP A 44 -1.36 23.59 -5.86
CA ASP A 44 -0.19 22.84 -5.42
C ASP A 44 -0.60 21.49 -4.78
N PRO A 45 -0.21 20.32 -5.34
CA PRO A 45 -0.64 19.04 -4.80
C PRO A 45 -0.10 18.80 -3.39
N ASP A 46 -0.99 18.44 -2.47
CA ASP A 46 -0.70 18.16 -1.07
C ASP A 46 -0.49 16.65 -0.82
N ASP A 47 -0.37 16.26 0.45
CA ASP A 47 -0.27 14.85 0.85
C ASP A 47 -1.54 14.06 0.52
N VAL A 48 -2.71 14.70 0.54
CA VAL A 48 -3.96 14.04 0.14
C VAL A 48 -3.93 13.73 -1.35
N ALA A 49 -3.47 14.67 -2.18
CA ALA A 49 -3.33 14.47 -3.62
C ALA A 49 -2.43 13.28 -3.97
N ILE A 50 -1.25 13.18 -3.34
CA ILE A 50 -0.33 12.06 -3.61
C ILE A 50 -0.90 10.74 -3.10
N LEU A 51 -1.52 10.73 -1.91
CA LEU A 51 -2.17 9.53 -1.36
C LEU A 51 -3.31 9.03 -2.28
N SER A 52 -4.09 9.96 -2.86
CA SER A 52 -5.12 9.63 -3.84
C SER A 52 -4.55 9.07 -5.15
N LEU A 53 -3.32 9.44 -5.53
CA LEU A 53 -2.68 8.99 -6.77
C LEU A 53 -2.00 7.61 -6.65
N LEU A 54 -1.47 7.26 -5.47
CA LEU A 54 -0.71 6.02 -5.26
C LEU A 54 -1.42 4.73 -5.73
N PRO A 55 -2.75 4.55 -5.53
CA PRO A 55 -3.45 3.38 -6.07
C PRO A 55 -3.42 3.32 -7.60
N ALA A 56 -3.57 4.45 -8.29
CA ALA A 56 -3.47 4.49 -9.76
C ALA A 56 -2.07 4.07 -10.23
N ILE A 57 -1.01 4.54 -9.58
CA ILE A 57 0.36 4.14 -9.93
C ILE A 57 0.56 2.64 -9.69
N SER A 58 0.07 2.15 -8.55
CA SER A 58 0.11 0.73 -8.19
C SER A 58 -0.57 -0.15 -9.25
N ASP A 59 -1.75 0.25 -9.73
CA ASP A 59 -2.53 -0.47 -10.75
C ASP A 59 -1.83 -0.49 -12.13
N THR A 60 -1.02 0.51 -12.45
CA THR A 60 -0.22 0.50 -13.68
C THR A 60 0.99 -0.43 -13.62
N GLY A 61 1.49 -0.73 -12.42
CA GLY A 61 2.75 -1.45 -12.23
C GLY A 61 3.98 -0.73 -12.82
N ALA A 62 3.88 0.56 -13.15
CA ALA A 62 4.92 1.27 -13.91
C ALA A 62 6.05 1.79 -13.01
N LEU A 63 7.23 1.19 -13.15
CA LEU A 63 8.47 1.57 -12.45
C LEU A 63 8.82 3.06 -12.55
N VAL A 64 8.67 3.63 -13.75
CA VAL A 64 9.00 5.05 -13.99
C VAL A 64 8.09 5.97 -13.15
N LEU A 65 6.83 5.59 -12.97
CA LEU A 65 5.87 6.36 -12.17
C LEU A 65 6.11 6.21 -10.68
N SER A 66 6.48 5.01 -10.20
CA SER A 66 6.81 4.80 -8.78
C SER A 66 8.06 5.59 -8.36
N GLU A 67 9.12 5.58 -9.19
CA GLU A 67 10.31 6.41 -8.96
C GLU A 67 10.00 7.91 -8.95
N TRP A 68 9.20 8.36 -9.94
CA TRP A 68 8.79 9.75 -10.01
C TRP A 68 8.01 10.17 -8.76
N CYS A 69 7.07 9.33 -8.31
CA CYS A 69 6.28 9.55 -7.11
C CYS A 69 7.16 9.66 -5.86
N HIS A 70 8.13 8.75 -5.68
CA HIS A 70 9.07 8.83 -4.57
C HIS A 70 9.85 10.17 -4.62
N ARG A 71 10.42 10.53 -5.77
CA ARG A 71 11.15 11.81 -5.91
C ARG A 71 10.25 13.01 -5.61
N PHE A 72 8.97 12.97 -5.98
CA PHE A 72 8.00 14.01 -5.62
C PHE A 72 7.82 14.09 -4.09
N VAL A 73 7.58 12.96 -3.43
CA VAL A 73 7.41 12.87 -1.97
C VAL A 73 8.63 13.43 -1.23
N GLN A 74 9.85 13.06 -1.63
CA GLN A 74 11.09 13.58 -1.06
C GLN A 74 11.28 15.09 -1.26
N ARG A 75 11.11 15.58 -2.50
CA ARG A 75 11.26 17.01 -2.83
C ARG A 75 10.31 17.88 -2.01
N ARG A 76 9.10 17.38 -1.75
CA ARG A 76 8.08 18.05 -0.94
C ARG A 76 8.20 17.80 0.56
N LYS A 77 9.20 17.02 1.00
CA LYS A 77 9.42 16.63 2.41
C LYS A 77 8.21 15.92 3.02
N LEU A 78 7.44 15.20 2.19
CA LEU A 78 6.27 14.42 2.60
C LEU A 78 6.66 13.03 3.12
N ASP A 79 7.90 12.61 2.87
CA ASP A 79 8.59 11.42 3.43
C ASP A 79 8.72 11.43 4.96
N LYS A 80 8.38 12.55 5.60
CA LYS A 80 8.27 12.64 7.07
C LYS A 80 6.90 12.22 7.60
N LYS A 81 5.90 12.08 6.73
CA LYS A 81 4.53 11.72 7.13
C LYS A 81 4.35 10.21 7.01
N VAL A 82 4.18 9.52 8.15
CA VAL A 82 4.04 8.06 8.22
C VAL A 82 2.97 7.52 7.26
N LYS A 83 1.84 8.22 7.11
CA LYS A 83 0.78 7.85 6.16
C LYS A 83 1.24 7.84 4.70
N VAL A 84 2.02 8.86 4.29
CA VAL A 84 2.57 8.93 2.93
C VAL A 84 3.59 7.83 2.71
N CYS A 85 4.50 7.62 3.66
CA CYS A 85 5.48 6.53 3.58
C CYS A 85 4.79 5.17 3.49
N THR A 86 3.78 4.92 4.33
CA THR A 86 3.00 3.66 4.29
C THR A 86 2.33 3.45 2.94
N GLY A 87 1.78 4.50 2.33
CA GLY A 87 1.23 4.39 0.98
C GLY A 87 2.28 4.08 -0.09
N VAL A 88 3.45 4.72 -0.02
CA VAL A 88 4.57 4.46 -0.94
C VAL A 88 5.12 3.03 -0.75
N LEU A 89 5.16 2.54 0.49
CA LEU A 89 5.52 1.15 0.83
C LEU A 89 4.55 0.13 0.21
N ASP A 90 3.25 0.43 0.16
CA ASP A 90 2.26 -0.46 -0.49
C ASP A 90 2.33 -0.38 -2.03
N MET A 91 2.73 0.77 -2.59
CA MET A 91 2.86 0.97 -4.04
C MET A 91 4.08 0.24 -4.62
N TYR A 92 5.24 0.38 -3.99
CA TYR A 92 6.50 -0.15 -4.53
C TYR A 92 6.48 -1.63 -4.92
N PRO A 93 5.99 -2.55 -4.06
CA PRO A 93 5.92 -3.97 -4.37
C PRO A 93 5.01 -4.27 -5.57
N LYS A 94 3.95 -3.48 -5.79
CA LYS A 94 3.02 -3.62 -6.92
C LYS A 94 3.63 -3.15 -8.24
N CYS A 95 4.66 -2.31 -8.17
CA CYS A 95 5.50 -1.94 -9.30
C CYS A 95 6.69 -2.90 -9.50
N GLY A 96 6.84 -3.96 -8.69
CA GLY A 96 7.94 -4.91 -8.79
C GLY A 96 9.21 -4.52 -8.02
N GLU A 97 9.16 -3.48 -7.19
CA GLU A 97 10.31 -2.90 -6.48
C GLU A 97 10.19 -3.11 -4.97
N VAL A 98 9.98 -4.35 -4.54
CA VAL A 98 9.80 -4.67 -3.11
C VAL A 98 11.04 -4.32 -2.26
N GLU A 99 12.23 -4.36 -2.86
CA GLU A 99 13.46 -3.97 -2.17
C GLU A 99 13.52 -2.45 -1.90
N GLU A 100 12.94 -1.62 -2.77
CA GLU A 100 12.80 -0.18 -2.50
C GLU A 100 11.86 0.08 -1.33
N ALA A 101 10.76 -0.68 -1.25
CA ALA A 101 9.89 -0.63 -0.09
C ALA A 101 10.66 -1.00 1.19
N ARG A 102 11.47 -2.06 1.14
CA ARG A 102 12.29 -2.47 2.28
C ARG A 102 13.27 -1.38 2.73
N ARG A 103 13.98 -0.75 1.79
CA ARG A 103 14.92 0.35 2.10
C ARG A 103 14.21 1.51 2.78
N MET A 104 13.08 1.95 2.22
CA MET A 104 12.28 3.04 2.80
C MET A 104 11.78 2.67 4.21
N PHE A 105 11.31 1.43 4.39
CA PHE A 105 10.83 0.97 5.69
C PHE A 105 11.93 0.98 6.75
N ASP A 106 13.14 0.52 6.42
CA ASP A 106 14.27 0.50 7.33
C ASP A 106 14.65 1.93 7.77
N GLU A 107 14.54 2.92 6.87
CA GLU A 107 14.77 4.35 7.14
C GLU A 107 13.66 5.04 7.93
N MET A 108 12.46 4.45 8.04
CA MET A 108 11.35 5.04 8.80
C MET A 108 11.68 5.12 10.29
N ARG A 109 11.61 6.34 10.83
CA ARG A 109 11.83 6.62 12.26
C ARG A 109 10.73 6.06 13.15
N GLU A 110 9.50 6.09 12.65
CA GLU A 110 8.29 5.62 13.33
C GLU A 110 7.60 4.60 12.42
N LYS A 111 7.41 3.38 12.94
CA LYS A 111 6.80 2.25 12.24
C LYS A 111 5.49 1.91 12.94
N GLU A 112 4.39 1.99 12.21
CA GLU A 112 3.05 1.64 12.67
C GLU A 112 2.65 0.26 12.13
N VAL A 113 1.61 -0.34 12.73
CA VAL A 113 1.01 -1.61 12.26
C VAL A 113 0.75 -1.59 10.75
N ALA A 114 0.24 -0.49 10.23
CA ALA A 114 -0.03 -0.32 8.80
C ALA A 114 1.23 -0.39 7.93
N SER A 115 2.36 0.19 8.38
CA SER A 115 3.63 0.14 7.64
C SER A 115 4.25 -1.26 7.64
N TRP A 116 4.15 -2.00 8.74
CA TRP A 116 4.54 -3.41 8.81
C TRP A 116 3.68 -4.26 7.88
N SER A 117 2.35 -4.09 7.97
CA SER A 117 1.37 -4.80 7.14
C SER A 117 1.64 -4.59 5.64
N ALA A 118 1.90 -3.34 5.24
CA ALA A 118 2.21 -2.99 3.86
C ALA A 118 3.47 -3.72 3.36
N LEU A 119 4.55 -3.74 4.15
CA LEU A 119 5.79 -4.42 3.75
C LEU A 119 5.64 -5.95 3.71
N ILE A 120 4.97 -6.55 4.71
CA ILE A 120 4.69 -7.99 4.75
C ILE A 120 3.86 -8.40 3.52
N ASN A 121 2.81 -7.65 3.22
CA ASN A 121 1.99 -7.87 2.02
C ASN A 121 2.81 -7.70 0.74
N GLY A 122 3.71 -6.71 0.70
CA GLY A 122 4.61 -6.48 -0.42
C GLY A 122 5.47 -7.70 -0.76
N TYR A 123 6.11 -8.30 0.24
CA TYR A 123 6.87 -9.54 0.05
C TYR A 123 5.98 -10.75 -0.27
N ALA A 124 4.78 -10.83 0.30
CA ALA A 124 3.80 -11.87 -0.03
C ALA A 124 3.38 -11.84 -1.50
N LEU A 125 3.08 -10.64 -2.04
CA LEU A 125 2.71 -10.42 -3.44
C LEU A 125 3.85 -10.73 -4.42
N ASN A 126 5.10 -10.51 -3.99
CA ASN A 126 6.29 -10.77 -4.79
C ASN A 126 6.82 -12.21 -4.64
N GLY A 127 6.03 -13.13 -4.07
CA GLY A 127 6.39 -14.55 -3.95
C GLY A 127 7.44 -14.86 -2.88
N ASN A 128 7.81 -13.89 -2.06
CA ASN A 128 8.86 -14.00 -1.05
C ASN A 128 8.27 -14.36 0.32
N ALA A 129 7.54 -15.48 0.38
CA ALA A 129 6.78 -15.89 1.57
C ALA A 129 7.63 -16.00 2.85
N ARG A 130 8.87 -16.48 2.72
CA ARG A 130 9.78 -16.62 3.88
C ARG A 130 10.16 -15.29 4.48
N VAL A 131 10.49 -14.30 3.64
CA VAL A 131 10.83 -12.94 4.08
C VAL A 131 9.62 -12.26 4.72
N ALA A 132 8.42 -12.45 4.15
CA ALA A 132 7.18 -11.96 4.76
C ALA A 132 6.96 -12.53 6.18
N LEU A 133 7.21 -13.83 6.38
CA LEU A 133 7.11 -14.46 7.69
C LEU A 133 8.19 -13.99 8.67
N ASP A 134 9.43 -13.79 8.22
CA ASP A 134 10.52 -13.28 9.07
C ASP A 134 10.22 -11.84 9.54
N LEU A 135 9.65 -11.02 8.66
CA LEU A 135 9.17 -9.67 9.01
C LEU A 135 8.02 -9.73 10.01
N PHE A 136 7.04 -10.61 9.79
CA PHE A 136 5.95 -10.81 10.75
C PHE A 136 6.45 -11.25 12.13
N LEU A 137 7.39 -12.19 12.18
CA LEU A 137 8.02 -12.63 13.43
C LEU A 137 8.81 -11.53 14.14
N THR A 138 9.34 -10.58 13.38
CA THR A 138 9.97 -9.37 13.93
C THR A 138 8.91 -8.42 14.49
N MET A 139 7.85 -8.16 13.70
CA MET A 139 6.73 -7.32 14.09
C MET A 139 6.11 -7.76 15.41
N VAL A 140 5.79 -9.05 15.60
CA VAL A 140 5.11 -9.54 16.83
C VAL A 140 5.92 -9.33 18.12
N ARG A 141 7.22 -9.06 18.03
CA ARG A 141 8.07 -8.71 19.17
C ARG A 141 7.97 -7.23 19.56
N GLU A 142 7.52 -6.38 18.64
CA GLU A 142 7.47 -4.93 18.78
C GLU A 142 6.03 -4.42 18.89
N VAL A 143 5.14 -4.94 18.04
CA VAL A 143 3.77 -4.45 17.86
C VAL A 143 2.82 -5.60 17.56
N LYS A 144 1.60 -5.53 18.11
CA LYS A 144 0.56 -6.52 17.89
C LYS A 144 0.03 -6.45 16.44
N PRO A 145 -0.14 -7.59 15.75
CA PRO A 145 -0.71 -7.62 14.40
C PRO A 145 -2.20 -7.31 14.40
N ASP A 146 -2.68 -6.79 13.27
CA ASP A 146 -4.11 -6.59 13.00
C ASP A 146 -4.63 -7.59 11.94
N GLU A 147 -5.90 -7.44 11.59
CA GLU A 147 -6.55 -8.29 10.60
C GLU A 147 -5.86 -8.22 9.21
N VAL A 148 -5.42 -7.04 8.80
CA VAL A 148 -4.73 -6.83 7.52
C VAL A 148 -3.37 -7.55 7.52
N THR A 149 -2.65 -7.48 8.64
CA THR A 149 -1.40 -8.22 8.84
C THR A 149 -1.61 -9.72 8.69
N MET A 150 -2.65 -10.27 9.33
CA MET A 150 -2.93 -11.71 9.29
C MET A 150 -3.32 -12.17 7.88
N LEU A 151 -4.10 -11.38 7.15
CA LEU A 151 -4.42 -11.66 5.75
C LEU A 151 -3.17 -11.74 4.88
N ALA A 152 -2.21 -10.82 5.07
CA ALA A 152 -0.94 -10.81 4.35
C ALA A 152 -0.08 -12.05 4.66
N VAL A 153 0.01 -12.44 5.94
CA VAL A 153 0.74 -13.63 6.40
C VAL A 153 0.14 -14.91 5.81
N LEU A 154 -1.18 -15.07 5.91
CA LEU A 154 -1.87 -16.25 5.39
C LEU A 154 -1.78 -16.32 3.86
N SER A 155 -1.84 -15.17 3.17
CA SER A 155 -1.61 -15.09 1.73
C SER A 155 -0.18 -15.51 1.36
N ALA A 156 0.82 -15.07 2.11
CA ALA A 156 2.20 -15.50 1.93
C ALA A 156 2.35 -17.01 2.10
N CYS A 157 1.75 -17.58 3.15
CA CYS A 157 1.76 -19.02 3.38
C CYS A 157 1.08 -19.78 2.23
N ASN A 158 -0.08 -19.31 1.77
CA ASN A 158 -0.82 -19.92 0.67
C ASN A 158 0.01 -19.92 -0.63
N HIS A 159 0.53 -18.76 -1.04
CA HIS A 159 1.33 -18.63 -2.26
C HIS A 159 2.66 -19.38 -2.17
N GLY A 160 3.25 -19.46 -0.98
CA GLY A 160 4.50 -20.20 -0.73
C GLY A 160 4.32 -21.71 -0.51
N GLY A 161 3.08 -22.23 -0.53
CA GLY A 161 2.80 -23.64 -0.22
C GLY A 161 3.09 -24.05 1.22
N LEU A 162 3.19 -23.09 2.14
CA LEU A 162 3.54 -23.29 3.56
C LEU A 162 2.28 -23.60 4.40
N VAL A 163 1.57 -24.68 4.05
CA VAL A 163 0.26 -25.01 4.63
C VAL A 163 0.31 -25.14 6.16
N GLU A 164 1.35 -25.77 6.71
CA GLU A 164 1.46 -25.93 8.17
C GLU A 164 1.65 -24.60 8.90
N GLU A 165 2.46 -23.69 8.35
CA GLU A 165 2.62 -22.34 8.92
C GLU A 165 1.32 -21.54 8.77
N GLY A 166 0.63 -21.64 7.63
CA GLY A 166 -0.66 -21.00 7.42
C GLY A 166 -1.69 -21.42 8.47
N ARG A 167 -1.82 -22.74 8.71
CA ARG A 167 -2.68 -23.27 9.77
C ARG A 167 -2.28 -22.81 11.15
N LYS A 168 -0.98 -22.84 11.48
CA LYS A 168 -0.48 -22.37 12.78
C LYS A 168 -0.88 -20.91 13.01
N TRP A 169 -0.58 -20.02 12.07
CA TRP A 169 -0.85 -18.59 12.22
C TRP A 169 -2.34 -18.26 12.25
N PHE A 170 -3.17 -19.03 11.54
CA PHE A 170 -4.63 -18.92 11.64
C PHE A 170 -5.15 -19.17 13.07
N HIS A 171 -4.69 -20.24 13.73
CA HIS A 171 -5.12 -20.53 15.10
C HIS A 171 -4.59 -19.50 16.10
N MET A 172 -3.39 -18.96 15.86
CA MET A 172 -2.78 -17.91 16.70
C MET A 172 -3.52 -16.56 16.61
N MET A 173 -4.44 -16.37 15.65
CA MET A 173 -5.22 -15.12 15.55
C MET A 173 -6.00 -14.82 16.83
N GLU A 174 -6.55 -15.84 17.49
CA GLU A 174 -7.31 -15.68 18.74
C GLU A 174 -6.42 -15.20 19.89
N GLU A 175 -5.16 -15.63 19.94
CA GLU A 175 -4.18 -15.15 20.92
C GLU A 175 -3.83 -13.67 20.69
N PHE A 176 -3.90 -13.23 19.43
CA PHE A 176 -3.87 -11.81 19.09
C PHE A 176 -5.24 -11.12 19.26
N GLY A 177 -6.25 -11.76 19.84
CA GLY A 177 -7.59 -11.19 20.03
C GLY A 177 -8.27 -10.78 18.72
N LEU A 178 -7.92 -11.45 17.61
CA LEU A 178 -8.51 -11.26 16.29
C LEU A 178 -9.53 -12.36 16.02
N ILE A 179 -10.62 -12.01 15.34
CA ILE A 179 -11.68 -12.96 14.96
C ILE A 179 -11.37 -13.49 13.57
N ALA A 180 -11.17 -14.80 13.45
CA ALA A 180 -11.00 -15.46 12.17
C ALA A 180 -12.26 -15.33 11.30
N LYS A 181 -12.07 -15.09 10.00
CA LYS A 181 -13.13 -14.92 8.99
C LYS A 181 -12.95 -15.91 7.85
N ILE A 182 -13.97 -16.04 6.99
CA ILE A 182 -13.98 -16.98 5.85
C ILE A 182 -12.76 -16.76 4.93
N GLU A 183 -12.39 -15.51 4.68
CA GLU A 183 -11.22 -15.15 3.88
C GLU A 183 -9.90 -15.70 4.45
N HIS A 184 -9.74 -15.67 5.78
CA HIS A 184 -8.60 -16.27 6.46
C HIS A 184 -8.59 -17.80 6.33
N TYR A 185 -9.76 -18.44 6.39
CA TYR A 185 -9.88 -19.89 6.27
C TYR A 185 -9.40 -20.40 4.89
N GLY A 186 -9.85 -19.78 3.80
CA GLY A 186 -9.45 -20.19 2.45
C GLY A 186 -7.93 -20.17 2.24
N LEU A 187 -7.28 -19.11 2.72
CA LEU A 187 -5.82 -18.95 2.63
C LEU A 187 -5.04 -19.93 3.51
N SER A 188 -5.58 -20.28 4.67
CA SER A 188 -4.88 -21.13 5.65
C SER A 188 -4.81 -22.60 5.25
N TYR A 189 -5.77 -23.07 4.45
CA TYR A 189 -5.89 -24.47 4.05
C TYR A 189 -5.52 -24.74 2.59
N GLY A 190 -5.04 -23.72 1.86
CA GLY A 190 -4.60 -23.89 0.47
C GLY A 190 -5.73 -24.21 -0.52
N VAL A 191 -6.97 -23.85 -0.17
CA VAL A 191 -8.14 -24.09 -1.04
C VAL A 191 -8.21 -22.94 -2.05
N LYS A 192 -7.97 -23.25 -3.33
CA LYS A 192 -8.14 -22.30 -4.43
C LYS A 192 -9.61 -22.14 -4.81
#